data_AF-A0A6P0NDC7-F1
#
_entry.id   AF-A0A6P0NDC7-F1
#
_cell.length_a   1.000
_cell.length_b   1.000
_cell.length_c   1.000
_cell.angle_alpha   90.00
_cell.angle_beta   90.00
_cell.angle_gamma   90.00
#
_symmetry.space_group_name_H-M   'P 1'
#
loop_
_entity.id
_entity.type
_entity.pdbx_description
1 polymer ?
#
loop_
_entity_poly.entity_id
_entity_poly.type
_entity_poly.pdbx_seq_one_letter_code
_entity_poly.pdbx_strand_id
1 'polypeptide(L)'
;TLVQSQSGDLNVQIRYVQIDPRATVASAVATMVDGQRVVIDSEGIQFDENGIPFVTRRTSGSAPSITIDGVEVNTEDSELATTGQLDIGNSRIYRRGGEYTIVFAGENGTLEDGDDQLVVNYFRPGTLNIVSLYLGDEKKGQIEGLLGNLNDNPDDDVALPDGTPLERPLRFTELYGDYREAWRIKEASESLFDYEPGQSPDTFYNPHFPIVHVGFNDLDPSAQALGEAAALAAGYTPGTFEFFSAAFDFAITNDPAFLEGNTEPQVTTPLSIVNDAPLPITPSANFIGAEIELEYLFPNLDATPIENSIATVGDGVEFNRASGPLNNGRFQPGHSIDFSENSILYTAVQAPVSRPRFINANFNGYVFTDISDTLPAIENVTIDWSETTFRLSTSDVTFTENSIAINFEGLSSRPGYTAKLDVTFASEDDAYEENDDLLGAYDLSNNANTWLSDLSGEGIATDEDWYKLAVTSNNQRLIVDLQFTHTNGDLNLSLYDENANFILGSSSLTDNEQIDTVLAESGTYYLKVDPVGIPNEANTYDLRWNV
;
A
#
# COMPACT_ATOMS: atom_id res chain seq x y z
N THR A 1 19.20 0.27 1.59
CA THR A 1 20.55 0.68 1.16
C THR A 1 20.44 1.58 -0.05
N LEU A 2 21.01 2.79 -0.03
CA LEU A 2 21.02 3.65 -1.24
C LEU A 2 22.04 3.11 -2.25
N VAL A 3 23.26 2.86 -1.76
CA VAL A 3 24.34 2.24 -2.54
C VAL A 3 25.37 1.62 -1.59
N GLN A 4 25.96 0.49 -1.98
CA GLN A 4 27.11 -0.10 -1.32
C GLN A 4 28.10 -0.65 -2.36
N SER A 5 29.38 -0.70 -2.01
CA SER A 5 30.41 -1.33 -2.85
C SER A 5 30.61 -2.80 -2.48
N GLN A 6 30.98 -3.62 -3.46
CA GLN A 6 31.30 -5.04 -3.25
C GLN A 6 32.54 -5.24 -2.35
N SER A 7 33.45 -4.27 -2.32
CA SER A 7 34.60 -4.25 -1.42
C SER A 7 34.24 -3.88 0.03
N GLY A 8 33.06 -3.30 0.26
CA GLY A 8 32.58 -2.84 1.56
C GLY A 8 33.20 -1.52 2.04
N ASP A 9 33.92 -0.82 1.18
CA ASP A 9 34.54 0.48 1.48
C ASP A 9 33.59 1.69 1.32
N LEU A 10 32.44 1.49 0.69
CA LEU A 10 31.37 2.47 0.54
C LEU A 10 30.05 1.80 0.94
N ASN A 11 29.31 2.44 1.84
CA ASN A 11 27.94 2.04 2.19
C ASN A 11 27.18 3.29 2.60
N VAL A 12 26.22 3.69 1.78
CA VAL A 12 25.35 4.82 2.04
C VAL A 12 23.93 4.30 2.28
N GLN A 13 23.40 4.59 3.45
CA GLN A 13 22.03 4.32 3.84
C GLN A 13 21.25 5.63 3.89
N ILE A 14 20.00 5.60 3.45
CA ILE A 14 19.10 6.74 3.46
C ILE A 14 17.83 6.36 4.21
N ARG A 15 17.27 7.31 4.96
CA ARG A 15 16.01 7.16 5.68
C ARG A 15 14.97 8.06 5.04
N TYR A 16 13.84 7.49 4.67
CA TYR A 16 12.68 8.23 4.16
C TYR A 16 11.62 8.36 5.26
N VAL A 17 10.92 9.50 5.28
CA VAL A 17 9.81 9.78 6.19
C VAL A 17 8.67 10.41 5.41
N GLN A 18 7.43 10.11 5.82
CA GLN A 18 6.24 10.66 5.19
C GLN A 18 6.12 12.17 5.43
N ILE A 19 5.84 12.92 4.37
CA ILE A 19 5.54 14.37 4.43
C ILE A 19 4.10 14.69 3.99
N ASP A 20 3.51 13.79 3.22
CA ASP A 20 2.14 13.83 2.70
C ASP A 20 1.59 12.39 2.62
N PRO A 21 0.27 12.17 2.66
CA PRO A 21 -0.35 10.87 2.39
C PRO A 21 0.14 10.17 1.11
N ARG A 22 0.71 10.92 0.15
CA ARG A 22 1.20 10.39 -1.12
C ARG A 22 2.71 10.57 -1.35
N ALA A 23 3.44 11.19 -0.41
CA ALA A 23 4.86 11.47 -0.60
C ALA A 23 5.72 11.24 0.65
N THR A 24 6.91 10.70 0.40
CA THR A 24 8.01 10.63 1.37
C THR A 24 9.16 11.52 0.93
N VAL A 25 9.96 11.94 1.90
CA VAL A 25 11.19 12.69 1.70
C VAL A 25 12.33 12.02 2.44
N ALA A 26 13.55 12.19 1.95
CA ALA A 26 14.71 11.77 2.72
C ALA A 26 14.81 12.66 3.98
N SER A 27 14.92 12.03 5.14
CA SER A 27 15.08 12.71 6.44
C SER A 27 16.48 12.59 7.00
N ALA A 28 17.21 11.52 6.66
CA ALA A 28 18.56 11.30 7.14
C ALA A 28 19.38 10.47 6.13
N VAL A 29 20.69 10.63 6.19
CA VAL A 29 21.66 9.81 5.46
C VAL A 29 22.78 9.39 6.41
N ALA A 30 23.21 8.15 6.28
CA ALA A 30 24.28 7.57 7.08
C ALA A 30 25.27 6.84 6.19
N THR A 31 26.56 6.93 6.53
CA THR A 31 27.64 6.25 5.80
C THR A 31 28.80 5.90 6.72
N MET A 32 29.64 4.96 6.30
CA MET A 32 30.93 4.68 6.94
C MET A 32 32.03 5.52 6.28
N VAL A 33 32.85 6.21 7.08
CA VAL A 33 33.98 7.05 6.62
C VAL A 33 35.20 6.69 7.46
N ASP A 34 36.22 6.09 6.84
CA ASP A 34 37.44 5.62 7.53
C ASP A 34 37.17 4.82 8.82
N GLY A 35 36.15 3.94 8.75
CA GLY A 35 35.73 3.08 9.85
C GLY A 35 34.90 3.76 10.94
N GLN A 36 34.58 5.04 10.80
CA GLN A 36 33.66 5.78 11.68
C GLN A 36 32.31 5.97 11.00
N ARG A 37 31.24 5.91 11.79
CA ARG A 37 29.87 6.05 11.30
C ARG A 37 29.48 7.52 11.30
N VAL A 38 29.20 8.06 10.12
CA VAL A 38 28.79 9.46 9.93
C VAL A 38 27.30 9.50 9.60
N VAL A 39 26.53 10.25 10.37
CA VAL A 39 25.09 10.45 10.15
C VAL A 39 24.81 11.93 10.00
N ILE A 40 24.10 12.31 8.93
CA ILE A 40 23.51 13.63 8.75
C ILE A 40 21.99 13.45 8.86
N ASP A 41 21.41 13.97 9.94
CA ASP A 41 20.00 13.80 10.27
C ASP A 41 19.28 15.16 10.28
N SER A 42 18.22 15.29 9.48
CA SER A 42 17.39 16.48 9.50
C SER A 42 16.57 16.52 10.79
N GLU A 43 16.66 17.63 11.51
CA GLU A 43 15.73 17.93 12.60
C GLU A 43 14.30 18.10 12.08
N GLY A 44 13.29 17.99 12.95
CA GLY A 44 11.89 18.27 12.56
C GLY A 44 11.07 17.05 12.17
N ILE A 45 11.56 15.84 12.45
CA ILE A 45 10.76 14.62 12.46
C ILE A 45 10.00 14.52 13.78
N GLN A 46 8.70 14.31 13.71
CA GLN A 46 7.82 14.01 14.85
C GLN A 46 7.18 12.65 14.67
N PHE A 47 6.64 12.11 15.76
CA PHE A 47 5.89 10.86 15.76
C PHE A 47 4.45 11.15 16.13
N ASP A 48 3.51 10.53 15.43
CA ASP A 48 2.11 10.60 15.79
C ASP A 48 1.81 9.69 17.01
N GLU A 49 0.53 9.57 17.37
CA GLU A 49 0.10 8.74 18.50
C GLU A 49 0.33 7.24 18.30
N ASN A 50 0.49 6.79 17.05
CA ASN A 50 0.77 5.41 16.67
C ASN A 50 2.27 5.14 16.50
N GLY A 51 3.11 6.16 16.67
CA GLY A 51 4.56 6.05 16.51
C GLY A 51 5.03 6.10 15.06
N ILE A 52 4.20 6.60 14.13
CA ILE A 52 4.60 6.79 12.73
C ILE A 52 5.33 8.13 12.58
N PRO A 53 6.53 8.16 11.98
CA PRO A 53 7.27 9.39 11.78
C PRO A 53 6.65 10.23 10.67
N PHE A 54 6.56 11.54 10.91
CA PHE A 54 6.15 12.53 9.91
C PHE A 54 6.99 13.81 10.00
N VAL A 55 7.12 14.51 8.88
CA VAL A 55 7.85 15.78 8.80
C VAL A 55 7.01 16.95 9.30
N THR A 56 7.57 17.76 10.19
CA THR A 56 6.96 19.03 10.58
C THR A 56 7.21 20.11 9.52
N ARG A 57 6.15 20.81 9.07
CA ARG A 57 6.25 21.91 8.08
C ARG A 57 6.84 23.21 8.66
N ARG A 58 7.89 23.12 9.48
CA ARG A 58 8.57 24.30 10.02
C ARG A 58 9.46 24.90 8.93
N THR A 59 9.22 26.16 8.60
CA THR A 59 10.04 26.91 7.63
C THR A 59 11.28 27.57 8.25
N SER A 60 11.51 27.35 9.54
CA SER A 60 12.67 27.85 10.27
C SER A 60 13.14 26.78 11.26
N GLY A 61 14.43 26.49 11.24
CA GLY A 61 15.08 25.59 12.19
C GLY A 61 16.59 25.77 12.21
N SER A 62 17.24 24.95 13.01
CA SER A 62 18.69 24.79 13.11
C SER A 62 19.26 24.07 11.89
N ALA A 63 20.59 23.91 11.87
CA ALA A 63 21.25 22.99 10.96
C ALA A 63 20.82 21.53 11.23
N PRO A 64 20.96 20.60 10.26
CA PRO A 64 20.82 19.17 10.55
C PRO A 64 21.82 18.77 11.64
N SER A 65 21.51 17.73 12.41
CA SER A 65 22.51 17.15 13.32
C SER A 65 23.50 16.32 12.51
N ILE A 66 24.79 16.47 12.82
CA ILE A 66 25.86 15.66 12.22
C ILE A 66 26.56 14.93 13.34
N THR A 67 26.52 13.61 13.31
CA THR A 67 27.18 12.77 14.31
C THR A 67 28.27 11.91 13.70
N ILE A 68 29.33 11.69 14.47
CA ILE A 68 30.38 10.71 14.20
C ILE A 68 30.39 9.74 15.38
N ASP A 69 30.13 8.46 15.12
CA ASP A 69 29.96 7.41 16.13
C ASP A 69 28.99 7.82 17.27
N GLY A 70 27.89 8.49 16.89
CA GLY A 70 26.85 8.98 17.80
C GLY A 70 27.19 10.27 18.56
N VAL A 71 28.37 10.86 18.33
CA VAL A 71 28.78 12.14 18.94
C VAL A 71 28.52 13.28 17.97
N GLU A 72 27.74 14.28 18.39
CA GLU A 72 27.45 15.46 17.56
C GLU A 72 28.68 16.35 17.33
N VAL A 73 28.98 16.67 16.07
CA VAL A 73 30.21 17.35 15.63
C VAL A 73 29.99 18.71 14.97
N ASN A 74 28.74 19.19 14.89
CA ASN A 74 28.39 20.47 14.26
C ASN A 74 27.72 21.47 15.21
N THR A 75 27.96 21.35 16.52
CA THR A 75 27.57 22.35 17.54
C THR A 75 28.18 23.73 17.23
N GLU A 76 27.61 24.82 17.77
CA GLU A 76 27.98 26.21 17.39
C GLU A 76 29.49 26.51 17.48
N ASP A 77 30.21 25.90 18.42
CA ASP A 77 31.64 26.10 18.65
C ASP A 77 32.55 24.99 18.05
N SER A 78 31.96 24.04 17.32
CA SER A 78 32.70 22.92 16.71
C SER A 78 33.61 23.34 15.56
N GLU A 79 34.62 22.52 15.24
CA GLU A 79 35.50 22.75 14.09
C GLU A 79 34.71 22.81 12.76
N LEU A 80 33.75 21.91 12.58
CA LEU A 80 32.91 21.91 11.38
C LEU A 80 32.05 23.17 11.28
N ALA A 81 31.49 23.65 12.39
CA ALA A 81 30.68 24.87 12.40
C ALA A 81 31.52 26.14 12.16
N THR A 82 32.74 26.19 12.71
CA THR A 82 33.57 27.40 12.69
C THR A 82 34.50 27.51 11.50
N THR A 83 34.99 26.38 10.98
CA THR A 83 35.92 26.33 9.83
C THR A 83 35.27 25.89 8.54
N GLY A 84 34.10 25.25 8.61
CA GLY A 84 33.42 24.67 7.44
C GLY A 84 34.02 23.34 6.97
N GLN A 85 34.90 22.71 7.75
CA GLN A 85 35.43 21.39 7.44
C GLN A 85 35.78 20.62 8.73
N LEU A 86 35.85 19.29 8.64
CA LEU A 86 36.30 18.41 9.72
C LEU A 86 36.93 17.14 9.14
N ASP A 87 38.14 16.83 9.59
CA ASP A 87 38.85 15.59 9.23
C ASP A 87 38.25 14.37 9.96
N ILE A 88 38.09 13.28 9.21
CA ILE A 88 37.59 11.99 9.69
C ILE A 88 38.58 10.93 9.20
N GLY A 89 39.64 10.70 9.97
CA GLY A 89 40.75 9.87 9.49
C GLY A 89 41.54 10.60 8.39
N ASN A 90 41.63 9.97 7.22
CA ASN A 90 42.17 10.54 5.99
C ASN A 90 41.10 11.24 5.14
N SER A 91 39.83 10.92 5.39
CA SER A 91 38.66 11.49 4.75
C SER A 91 38.22 12.81 5.39
N ARG A 92 37.29 13.52 4.76
CA ARG A 92 36.86 14.84 5.25
C ARG A 92 35.41 15.15 4.93
N ILE A 93 34.75 15.82 5.87
CA ILE A 93 33.47 16.50 5.62
C ILE A 93 33.70 18.00 5.43
N TYR A 94 33.07 18.57 4.41
CA TYR A 94 33.00 20.00 4.14
C TYR A 94 31.58 20.50 4.31
N ARG A 95 31.44 21.75 4.77
CA ARG A 95 30.17 22.45 4.91
C ARG A 95 30.22 23.79 4.19
N ARG A 96 29.26 24.02 3.30
CA ARG A 96 29.06 25.30 2.63
C ARG A 96 27.58 25.70 2.69
N GLY A 97 27.21 26.47 3.71
CA GLY A 97 25.82 26.83 3.94
C GLY A 97 24.99 25.61 4.37
N GLY A 98 24.01 25.23 3.56
CA GLY A 98 23.22 24.01 3.71
C GLY A 98 23.79 22.78 2.99
N GLU A 99 24.85 22.94 2.21
CA GLU A 99 25.51 21.83 1.52
C GLU A 99 26.57 21.19 2.41
N TYR A 100 26.56 19.86 2.47
CA TYR A 100 27.52 19.02 3.17
C TYR A 100 28.12 18.02 2.20
N THR A 101 29.44 18.06 2.02
CA THR A 101 30.16 17.15 1.12
C THR A 101 31.09 16.28 1.94
N ILE A 102 30.87 14.98 1.91
CA ILE A 102 31.81 13.99 2.44
C ILE A 102 32.69 13.56 1.27
N VAL A 103 33.99 13.75 1.38
CA VAL A 103 35.00 13.26 0.43
C VAL A 103 35.71 12.09 1.08
N PHE A 104 35.63 10.92 0.45
CA PHE A 104 36.25 9.70 0.93
C PHE A 104 37.66 9.63 0.37
N ALA A 105 38.67 9.51 1.24
CA ALA A 105 40.03 9.35 0.76
C ALA A 105 40.16 8.04 -0.03
N GLY A 106 40.80 8.10 -1.20
CA GLY A 106 41.09 6.90 -1.99
C GLY A 106 42.01 5.91 -1.26
N GLU A 107 42.29 4.75 -1.89
CA GLU A 107 43.13 3.69 -1.31
C GLU A 107 44.55 4.17 -0.89
N ASN A 108 45.02 5.27 -1.48
CA ASN A 108 46.31 5.89 -1.16
C ASN A 108 46.28 6.69 0.17
N GLY A 109 45.11 6.86 0.79
CA GLY A 109 44.90 7.59 2.04
C GLY A 109 45.05 9.10 1.90
N THR A 110 44.87 9.65 0.70
CA THR A 110 44.94 11.10 0.44
C THR A 110 43.73 11.56 -0.34
N LEU A 111 43.29 12.80 -0.08
CA LEU A 111 42.21 13.43 -0.82
C LEU A 111 42.72 14.00 -2.14
N GLU A 112 42.21 13.48 -3.24
CA GLU A 112 42.57 13.85 -4.61
C GLU A 112 41.33 14.20 -5.46
N ASP A 113 41.57 14.77 -6.64
CA ASP A 113 40.50 15.04 -7.60
C ASP A 113 40.03 13.72 -8.22
N GLY A 114 38.72 13.46 -8.17
CA GLY A 114 38.13 12.20 -8.64
C GLY A 114 37.82 11.17 -7.54
N ASP A 115 38.21 11.44 -6.30
CA ASP A 115 37.80 10.63 -5.15
C ASP A 115 36.27 10.64 -4.98
N ASP A 116 35.75 9.56 -4.37
CA ASP A 116 34.32 9.41 -4.09
C ASP A 116 33.80 10.59 -3.24
N GLN A 117 32.59 11.07 -3.55
CA GLN A 117 31.92 12.13 -2.82
C GLN A 117 30.44 11.83 -2.62
N LEU A 118 29.97 12.10 -1.40
CA LEU A 118 28.55 12.16 -1.06
C LEU A 118 28.17 13.63 -0.80
N VAL A 119 27.28 14.18 -1.61
CA VAL A 119 26.81 15.57 -1.49
C VAL A 119 25.37 15.60 -1.00
N VAL A 120 25.19 16.19 0.19
CA VAL A 120 23.92 16.29 0.90
C VAL A 120 23.53 17.75 1.03
N ASN A 121 22.42 18.12 0.43
CA ASN A 121 21.85 19.46 0.54
C ASN A 121 20.72 19.47 1.56
N TYR A 122 20.95 20.19 2.65
CA TYR A 122 19.94 20.52 3.63
C TYR A 122 19.21 21.80 3.21
N PHE A 123 17.92 21.65 2.96
CA PHE A 123 17.05 22.76 2.59
C PHE A 123 16.37 23.38 3.82
N ARG A 124 15.67 22.55 4.61
CA ARG A 124 14.93 22.97 5.80
C ARG A 124 14.70 21.77 6.73
N PRO A 125 14.19 21.98 7.96
CA PRO A 125 13.88 20.90 8.87
C PRO A 125 12.98 19.84 8.22
N GLY A 126 13.35 18.58 8.38
CA GLY A 126 12.63 17.38 7.97
C GLY A 126 12.90 16.94 6.54
N THR A 127 13.71 17.68 5.77
CA THR A 127 14.02 17.34 4.39
C THR A 127 15.52 17.44 4.12
N LEU A 128 16.11 16.31 3.72
CA LEU A 128 17.38 16.25 3.02
C LEU A 128 17.11 16.05 1.54
N ASN A 129 17.92 16.68 0.72
CA ASN A 129 18.05 16.34 -0.68
C ASN A 129 19.46 15.82 -0.90
N ILE A 130 19.59 14.60 -1.40
CA ILE A 130 20.89 14.07 -1.79
C ILE A 130 21.08 14.48 -3.24
N VAL A 131 21.93 15.48 -3.47
CA VAL A 131 22.05 16.06 -4.80
C VAL A 131 22.93 15.20 -5.69
N SER A 132 23.90 14.45 -5.14
CA SER A 132 24.73 13.56 -5.96
C SER A 132 25.57 12.59 -5.11
N LEU A 133 25.83 11.41 -5.67
CA LEU A 133 27.08 10.71 -5.44
C LEU A 133 27.97 10.86 -6.67
N TYR A 134 29.23 11.24 -6.45
CA TYR A 134 30.27 11.21 -7.46
C TYR A 134 31.20 10.08 -7.11
N LEU A 135 31.28 9.07 -7.97
CA LEU A 135 32.11 7.89 -7.70
C LEU A 135 33.27 7.85 -8.67
N GLY A 136 34.45 7.50 -8.16
CA GLY A 136 35.65 7.32 -8.98
C GLY A 136 35.50 6.15 -9.95
N ASP A 137 36.34 6.13 -11.00
CA ASP A 137 36.31 5.09 -12.05
C ASP A 137 36.50 3.67 -11.48
N GLU A 138 37.13 3.54 -10.31
CA GLU A 138 37.31 2.29 -9.57
C GLU A 138 35.99 1.67 -9.06
N LYS A 139 34.91 2.45 -8.94
CA LYS A 139 33.59 1.96 -8.53
C LYS A 139 32.74 1.44 -9.68
N LYS A 140 33.21 1.57 -10.91
CA LYS A 140 32.47 1.17 -12.10
C LYS A 140 32.17 -0.33 -12.11
N GLY A 141 30.88 -0.70 -12.12
CA GLY A 141 30.44 -2.09 -12.05
C GLY A 141 30.74 -2.77 -10.69
N GLN A 142 31.09 -2.00 -9.66
CA GLN A 142 31.48 -2.50 -8.33
C GLN A 142 30.54 -2.03 -7.22
N ILE A 143 29.43 -1.39 -7.58
CA ILE A 143 28.39 -0.97 -6.64
C ILE A 143 27.10 -1.74 -6.87
N GLU A 144 26.23 -1.69 -5.88
CA GLU A 144 24.87 -2.18 -5.94
C GLU A 144 23.98 -1.36 -4.99
N GLY A 145 22.67 -1.33 -5.25
CA GLY A 145 21.70 -0.59 -4.45
C GLY A 145 20.65 0.08 -5.31
N LEU A 146 19.92 1.02 -4.71
CA LEU A 146 18.86 1.78 -5.39
C LEU A 146 19.37 2.68 -6.53
N LEU A 147 20.69 2.92 -6.60
CA LEU A 147 21.34 3.66 -7.68
C LEU A 147 21.91 2.77 -8.79
N GLY A 148 21.64 1.46 -8.75
CA GLY A 148 22.11 0.50 -9.73
C GLY A 148 23.55 0.07 -9.52
N ASN A 149 24.21 -0.36 -10.61
CA ASN A 149 25.49 -1.05 -10.54
C ASN A 149 26.66 -0.28 -11.20
N LEU A 150 26.37 0.87 -11.84
CA LEU A 150 27.35 1.73 -12.51
C LEU A 150 28.16 0.99 -13.59
N ASN A 151 27.54 0.10 -14.38
CA ASN A 151 28.22 -0.64 -15.46
C ASN A 151 28.04 -0.03 -16.86
N ASP A 152 27.47 1.19 -16.95
CA ASP A 152 27.00 1.89 -18.17
C ASP A 152 25.80 1.23 -18.89
N ASN A 153 25.13 0.25 -18.28
CA ASN A 153 23.97 -0.42 -18.84
C ASN A 153 22.69 -0.09 -18.02
N PRO A 154 21.87 0.87 -18.47
CA PRO A 154 20.64 1.22 -17.75
C PRO A 154 19.59 0.09 -17.74
N ASP A 155 19.77 -0.95 -18.57
CA ASP A 155 18.87 -2.12 -18.64
C ASP A 155 19.08 -3.10 -17.47
N ASP A 156 20.04 -2.90 -16.58
CA ASP A 156 20.22 -3.75 -15.39
C ASP A 156 20.43 -2.97 -14.08
N ASP A 157 20.22 -1.65 -14.10
CA ASP A 157 20.35 -0.79 -12.91
C ASP A 157 19.27 -1.03 -11.84
N VAL A 158 18.07 -1.48 -12.22
CA VAL A 158 17.02 -1.85 -11.25
C VAL A 158 17.06 -3.37 -11.07
N ALA A 159 17.78 -3.82 -10.04
CA ALA A 159 18.00 -5.24 -9.77
C ALA A 159 17.86 -5.58 -8.28
N LEU A 160 17.46 -6.81 -7.97
CA LEU A 160 17.45 -7.34 -6.61
C LEU A 160 18.88 -7.46 -6.05
N PRO A 161 19.07 -7.60 -4.71
CA PRO A 161 20.40 -7.76 -4.11
C PRO A 161 21.20 -8.98 -4.60
N ASP A 162 20.57 -9.96 -5.22
CA ASP A 162 21.26 -11.09 -5.85
C ASP A 162 21.76 -10.79 -7.28
N GLY A 163 21.54 -9.57 -7.76
CA GLY A 163 21.90 -9.09 -9.09
C GLY A 163 20.86 -9.37 -10.18
N THR A 164 19.71 -9.97 -9.84
CA THR A 164 18.64 -10.25 -10.81
C THR A 164 17.95 -8.95 -11.23
N PRO A 165 18.03 -8.52 -12.50
CA PRO A 165 17.35 -7.32 -12.98
C PRO A 165 15.83 -7.51 -13.00
N LEU A 166 15.08 -6.46 -12.65
CA LEU A 166 13.62 -6.44 -12.81
C LEU A 166 13.24 -6.39 -14.29
N GLU A 167 12.15 -7.07 -14.64
CA GLU A 167 11.62 -7.05 -16.00
C GLU A 167 11.11 -5.64 -16.38
N ARG A 168 11.20 -5.30 -17.67
CA ARG A 168 10.70 -4.02 -18.20
C ARG A 168 9.47 -4.26 -19.08
N PRO A 169 8.44 -3.38 -18.98
CA PRO A 169 8.40 -2.14 -18.19
C PRO A 169 8.29 -2.42 -16.68
N LEU A 170 8.92 -1.55 -15.87
CA LEU A 170 8.94 -1.71 -14.41
C LEU A 170 7.52 -1.61 -13.86
N ARG A 171 7.09 -2.62 -13.11
CA ARG A 171 5.79 -2.68 -12.49
C ARG A 171 5.78 -2.03 -11.11
N PHE A 172 4.66 -1.41 -10.74
CA PHE A 172 4.53 -0.74 -9.45
C PHE A 172 4.67 -1.71 -8.28
N THR A 173 3.95 -2.84 -8.30
CA THR A 173 4.01 -3.87 -7.25
C THR A 173 5.38 -4.52 -7.14
N GLU A 174 6.07 -4.77 -8.25
CA GLU A 174 7.45 -5.29 -8.22
C GLU A 174 8.41 -4.27 -7.60
N LEU A 175 8.29 -2.98 -7.98
CA LEU A 175 9.21 -1.93 -7.53
C LEU A 175 8.98 -1.51 -6.07
N TYR A 176 7.73 -1.37 -5.64
CA TYR A 176 7.36 -0.93 -4.29
C TYR A 176 7.00 -2.08 -3.33
N GLY A 177 6.87 -3.31 -3.83
CA GLY A 177 6.78 -4.55 -3.07
C GLY A 177 8.15 -5.22 -2.95
N ASP A 178 8.37 -6.29 -3.72
CA ASP A 178 9.54 -7.17 -3.59
C ASP A 178 10.88 -6.45 -3.67
N TYR A 179 11.06 -5.53 -4.64
CA TYR A 179 12.30 -4.79 -4.80
C TYR A 179 12.60 -3.87 -3.60
N ARG A 180 11.60 -3.11 -3.14
CA ARG A 180 11.71 -2.25 -1.96
C ARG A 180 11.99 -3.07 -0.70
N GLU A 181 11.28 -4.18 -0.52
CA GLU A 181 11.45 -5.10 0.61
C GLU A 181 12.83 -5.78 0.59
N ALA A 182 13.39 -6.05 -0.59
CA ALA A 182 14.71 -6.63 -0.73
C ALA A 182 15.84 -5.63 -0.37
N TRP A 183 15.67 -4.35 -0.66
CA TRP A 183 16.67 -3.31 -0.41
C TRP A 183 16.53 -2.59 0.93
N ARG A 184 15.44 -2.78 1.68
CA ARG A 184 15.28 -2.14 2.99
C ARG A 184 16.22 -2.74 4.03
N ILE A 185 16.58 -1.93 5.02
CA ILE A 185 17.28 -2.40 6.23
C ILE A 185 16.24 -3.01 7.17
N LYS A 186 16.46 -4.25 7.64
CA LYS A 186 15.47 -5.00 8.45
C LYS A 186 15.86 -5.00 9.91
N GLU A 187 17.15 -5.19 10.19
CA GLU A 187 17.64 -5.32 11.56
C GLU A 187 18.45 -4.11 12.01
N ALA A 188 18.34 -3.75 13.29
CA ALA A 188 19.12 -2.65 13.87
C ALA A 188 20.64 -2.89 13.78
N SER A 189 21.08 -4.16 13.71
CA SER A 189 22.49 -4.52 13.52
C SER A 189 23.02 -4.24 12.11
N GLU A 190 22.15 -4.09 11.12
CA GLU A 190 22.50 -3.78 9.74
C GLU A 190 22.47 -2.26 9.48
N SER A 191 21.81 -1.51 10.35
CA SER A 191 21.61 -0.08 10.21
C SER A 191 22.81 0.74 10.64
N LEU A 192 23.09 1.80 9.88
CA LEU A 192 24.03 2.86 10.23
C LEU A 192 23.36 4.00 11.02
N PHE A 193 22.06 3.92 11.28
CA PHE A 193 21.35 4.91 12.09
C PHE A 193 21.31 4.49 13.57
N ASP A 194 21.31 5.48 14.45
CA ASP A 194 20.97 5.30 15.86
C ASP A 194 19.45 5.38 16.05
N TYR A 195 18.92 4.54 16.94
CA TYR A 195 17.49 4.46 17.27
C TYR A 195 17.27 4.77 18.74
N GLU A 196 16.25 5.59 19.03
CA GLU A 196 15.84 5.84 20.41
C GLU A 196 15.25 4.56 21.05
N PRO A 197 15.17 4.48 22.39
CA PRO A 197 14.56 3.34 23.06
C PRO A 197 13.14 3.05 22.54
N GLY A 198 12.94 1.85 21.98
CA GLY A 198 11.67 1.41 21.40
C GLY A 198 11.54 1.66 19.89
N GLN A 199 12.53 2.28 19.25
CA GLN A 199 12.60 2.44 17.80
C GLN A 199 13.46 1.34 17.15
N SER A 200 13.18 1.06 15.89
CA SER A 200 13.90 0.12 15.04
C SER A 200 13.84 0.60 13.57
N PRO A 201 14.49 -0.09 12.61
CA PRO A 201 14.29 0.18 11.19
C PRO A 201 12.79 0.19 10.79
N ASP A 202 11.99 -0.72 11.37
CA ASP A 202 10.55 -0.82 11.09
C ASP A 202 9.75 0.42 11.53
N THR A 203 10.24 1.19 12.50
CA THR A 203 9.61 2.47 12.88
C THR A 203 9.53 3.44 11.71
N PHE A 204 10.47 3.36 10.77
CA PHE A 204 10.54 4.23 9.59
C PHE A 204 10.07 3.53 8.32
N TYR A 205 9.39 2.38 8.45
CA TYR A 205 8.88 1.60 7.35
C TYR A 205 7.37 1.47 7.45
N ASN A 206 6.66 2.05 6.49
CA ASN A 206 5.24 1.76 6.28
C ASN A 206 5.13 0.76 5.11
N PRO A 207 4.74 -0.51 5.37
CA PRO A 207 4.62 -1.52 4.31
C PRO A 207 3.55 -1.15 3.28
N HIS A 208 2.52 -0.41 3.67
CA HIS A 208 1.41 0.00 2.80
C HIS A 208 1.67 1.32 2.07
N PHE A 209 2.91 1.83 2.06
CA PHE A 209 3.23 3.12 1.44
C PHE A 209 4.33 2.99 0.38
N PRO A 210 4.18 3.60 -0.81
CA PRO A 210 2.97 4.25 -1.32
C PRO A 210 1.90 3.19 -1.69
N ILE A 211 0.63 3.56 -1.57
CA ILE A 211 -0.50 2.66 -1.88
C ILE A 211 -0.65 2.48 -3.40
N VAL A 212 -0.41 3.55 -4.16
CA VAL A 212 -0.47 3.56 -5.62
C VAL A 212 0.58 4.50 -6.19
N HIS A 213 1.01 4.26 -7.43
CA HIS A 213 1.80 5.22 -8.17
C HIS A 213 0.92 6.43 -8.53
N VAL A 214 1.29 7.59 -8.00
CA VAL A 214 0.68 8.87 -8.35
C VAL A 214 1.71 9.71 -9.10
N GLY A 215 1.48 9.94 -10.39
CA GLY A 215 2.22 10.89 -11.19
C GLY A 215 1.51 12.24 -11.32
N PHE A 216 2.16 13.21 -11.96
CA PHE A 216 1.58 14.53 -12.19
C PHE A 216 0.25 14.50 -12.94
N ASN A 217 0.13 13.62 -13.93
CA ASN A 217 -1.08 13.50 -14.75
C ASN A 217 -2.24 12.82 -14.00
N ASP A 218 -1.96 12.15 -12.88
CA ASP A 218 -2.96 11.47 -12.06
C ASP A 218 -3.58 12.42 -11.02
N LEU A 219 -3.03 13.63 -10.85
CA LEU A 219 -3.58 14.66 -9.97
C LEU A 219 -4.88 15.24 -10.53
N ASP A 220 -5.76 15.74 -9.65
CA ASP A 220 -6.96 16.45 -10.09
C ASP A 220 -6.59 17.71 -10.90
N PRO A 221 -7.45 18.16 -11.84
CA PRO A 221 -7.12 19.29 -12.71
C PRO A 221 -6.81 20.60 -11.97
N SER A 222 -7.31 20.77 -10.74
CA SER A 222 -7.05 21.98 -9.95
C SER A 222 -5.67 21.94 -9.28
N ALA A 223 -5.24 20.77 -8.78
CA ALA A 223 -3.89 20.53 -8.28
C ALA A 223 -2.85 20.62 -9.40
N GLN A 224 -3.14 20.07 -10.59
CA GLN A 224 -2.29 20.23 -11.77
C GLN A 224 -2.09 21.72 -12.08
N ALA A 225 -3.18 22.48 -12.22
CA ALA A 225 -3.11 23.90 -12.53
C ALA A 225 -2.34 24.71 -11.45
N LEU A 226 -2.49 24.33 -10.17
CA LEU A 226 -1.76 24.93 -9.06
C LEU A 226 -0.24 24.65 -9.17
N GLY A 227 0.13 23.40 -9.40
CA GLY A 227 1.52 22.96 -9.57
C GLY A 227 2.20 23.64 -10.77
N GLU A 228 1.55 23.62 -11.94
CA GLU A 228 2.08 24.27 -13.15
C GLU A 228 2.30 25.76 -12.96
N ALA A 229 1.34 26.45 -12.31
CA ALA A 229 1.46 27.88 -12.05
C ALA A 229 2.63 28.18 -11.10
N ALA A 230 2.85 27.35 -10.08
CA ALA A 230 3.94 27.48 -9.14
C ALA A 230 5.31 27.19 -9.77
N ALA A 231 5.43 26.10 -10.53
CA ALA A 231 6.64 25.76 -11.28
C ALA A 231 6.99 26.84 -12.32
N LEU A 232 6.00 27.36 -13.04
CA LEU A 232 6.19 28.46 -13.97
C LEU A 232 6.69 29.73 -13.25
N ALA A 233 6.12 30.06 -12.09
CA ALA A 233 6.53 31.21 -11.29
C ALA A 233 7.95 31.05 -10.72
N ALA A 234 8.38 29.81 -10.45
CA ALA A 234 9.74 29.47 -10.03
C ALA A 234 10.77 29.45 -11.18
N GLY A 235 10.32 29.58 -12.44
CA GLY A 235 11.18 29.71 -13.61
C GLY A 235 11.47 28.41 -14.35
N TYR A 236 10.80 27.31 -14.02
CA TYR A 236 10.90 26.06 -14.78
C TYR A 236 10.32 26.23 -16.18
N THR A 237 10.90 25.53 -17.17
CA THR A 237 10.46 25.61 -18.57
C THR A 237 9.26 24.68 -18.81
N PRO A 238 8.08 25.17 -19.21
CA PRO A 238 6.91 24.32 -19.41
C PRO A 238 7.16 23.16 -20.38
N GLY A 239 6.67 21.97 -20.00
CA GLY A 239 6.78 20.76 -20.81
C GLY A 239 8.08 19.97 -20.62
N THR A 240 9.02 20.42 -19.78
CA THR A 240 10.20 19.62 -19.42
C THR A 240 9.91 18.69 -18.24
N PHE A 241 10.73 17.66 -18.07
CA PHE A 241 10.63 16.74 -16.94
C PHE A 241 10.74 17.49 -15.60
N GLU A 242 11.69 18.43 -15.49
CA GLU A 242 11.90 19.22 -14.28
C GLU A 242 10.70 20.10 -13.95
N PHE A 243 10.01 20.63 -14.97
CA PHE A 243 8.78 21.38 -14.77
C PHE A 243 7.68 20.51 -14.17
N PHE A 244 7.44 19.32 -14.72
CA PHE A 244 6.41 18.42 -14.21
C PHE A 244 6.78 17.83 -12.84
N SER A 245 8.06 17.55 -12.58
CA SER A 245 8.54 17.11 -11.27
C SER A 245 8.32 18.18 -10.21
N ALA A 246 8.77 19.42 -10.46
CA ALA A 246 8.59 20.52 -9.52
C ALA A 246 7.10 20.87 -9.33
N ALA A 247 6.31 20.80 -10.40
CA ALA A 247 4.86 21.00 -10.33
C ALA A 247 4.17 19.93 -9.48
N PHE A 248 4.56 18.66 -9.64
CA PHE A 248 4.06 17.55 -8.82
C PHE A 248 4.42 17.71 -7.35
N ASP A 249 5.70 17.92 -7.05
CA ASP A 249 6.19 18.08 -5.68
C ASP A 249 5.46 19.22 -4.97
N PHE A 250 5.27 20.37 -5.65
CA PHE A 250 4.50 21.48 -5.09
C PHE A 250 3.01 21.15 -4.97
N ALA A 251 2.40 20.53 -5.97
CA ALA A 251 0.97 20.26 -5.96
C ALA A 251 0.56 19.31 -4.82
N ILE A 252 1.38 18.29 -4.52
CA ILE A 252 1.08 17.33 -3.46
C ILE A 252 1.46 17.87 -2.08
N THR A 253 2.59 18.59 -1.94
CA THR A 253 3.05 19.06 -0.63
C THR A 253 2.47 20.41 -0.25
N ASN A 254 2.07 21.22 -1.25
CA ASN A 254 1.76 22.64 -1.13
C ASN A 254 2.88 23.42 -0.42
N ASP A 255 4.14 23.03 -0.66
CA ASP A 255 5.31 23.61 -0.02
C ASP A 255 6.26 24.22 -1.06
N PRO A 256 6.43 25.56 -1.08
CA PRO A 256 7.22 26.25 -2.09
C PRO A 256 8.71 25.90 -2.03
N ALA A 257 9.21 25.33 -0.93
CA ALA A 257 10.61 24.94 -0.84
C ALA A 257 10.98 23.78 -1.80
N PHE A 258 10.01 22.98 -2.28
CA PHE A 258 10.25 22.00 -3.34
C PHE A 258 10.38 22.61 -4.73
N LEU A 259 10.06 23.91 -4.88
CA LEU A 259 10.30 24.64 -6.13
C LEU A 259 11.76 25.14 -6.21
N GLU A 260 12.42 25.33 -5.05
CA GLU A 260 13.81 25.76 -4.95
C GLU A 260 14.71 24.51 -4.99
N GLY A 261 14.96 23.94 -6.16
CA GLY A 261 15.51 22.58 -6.23
C GLY A 261 16.52 22.25 -7.32
N ASN A 262 16.25 22.50 -8.61
CA ASN A 262 17.05 21.87 -9.67
C ASN A 262 17.30 22.78 -10.88
N THR A 263 18.55 23.25 -11.03
CA THR A 263 19.06 23.87 -12.27
C THR A 263 20.16 23.04 -12.95
N GLU A 264 20.33 21.77 -12.59
CA GLU A 264 21.38 20.84 -13.07
C GLU A 264 20.74 19.49 -13.45
N PRO A 265 21.43 18.67 -14.27
CA PRO A 265 21.27 18.54 -15.71
C PRO A 265 19.95 17.86 -16.15
N GLN A 266 19.65 18.01 -17.44
CA GLN A 266 18.47 17.45 -18.10
C GLN A 266 18.42 15.92 -17.98
N VAL A 267 17.50 15.38 -17.18
CA VAL A 267 17.17 13.95 -17.23
C VAL A 267 16.53 13.70 -18.60
N THR A 268 17.27 13.03 -19.49
CA THR A 268 16.83 12.89 -20.90
C THR A 268 15.75 11.82 -21.09
N THR A 269 15.65 10.87 -20.16
CA THR A 269 14.64 9.80 -20.15
C THR A 269 14.32 9.39 -18.71
N PRO A 270 13.10 9.65 -18.20
CA PRO A 270 12.68 9.11 -16.90
C PRO A 270 12.46 7.60 -17.01
N LEU A 271 12.70 6.89 -15.90
CA LEU A 271 12.23 5.52 -15.75
C LEU A 271 10.70 5.52 -15.88
N SER A 272 10.19 4.67 -16.77
CA SER A 272 8.75 4.50 -16.92
C SER A 272 8.30 3.39 -15.98
N ILE A 273 7.63 3.79 -14.90
CA ILE A 273 6.88 2.88 -14.06
C ILE A 273 5.52 2.75 -14.70
N VAL A 274 5.12 1.52 -14.99
CA VAL A 274 3.73 1.25 -15.38
C VAL A 274 3.03 0.74 -14.13
N ASN A 275 1.80 1.22 -13.93
CA ASN A 275 0.90 0.48 -13.06
C ASN A 275 0.86 -0.96 -13.57
N ASP A 276 0.72 -1.89 -12.65
CA ASP A 276 0.40 -3.25 -13.04
C ASP A 276 -0.75 -3.21 -14.04
N ALA A 277 -0.66 -4.05 -15.08
CA ALA A 277 -1.92 -4.44 -15.72
C ALA A 277 -2.79 -4.88 -14.55
N PRO A 278 -4.05 -4.40 -14.43
CA PRO A 278 -4.87 -4.81 -13.29
C PRO A 278 -4.68 -6.30 -13.17
N LEU A 279 -4.09 -6.72 -12.04
CA LEU A 279 -4.20 -8.10 -11.65
C LEU A 279 -5.71 -8.38 -11.70
N PRO A 280 -6.17 -9.62 -11.96
CA PRO A 280 -7.46 -9.97 -11.41
C PRO A 280 -7.39 -9.55 -9.93
N ILE A 281 -8.02 -8.42 -9.63
CA ILE A 281 -8.10 -7.83 -8.30
C ILE A 281 -8.63 -8.97 -7.49
N THR A 282 -7.86 -9.45 -6.52
CA THR A 282 -8.39 -10.30 -5.47
C THR A 282 -9.01 -9.33 -4.50
N PRO A 283 -10.32 -9.08 -4.59
CA PRO A 283 -11.01 -8.15 -3.73
C PRO A 283 -10.97 -8.71 -2.30
N SER A 284 -10.74 -7.83 -1.34
CA SER A 284 -10.89 -8.14 0.08
C SER A 284 -12.33 -8.56 0.34
N ALA A 285 -12.59 -9.72 0.95
CA ALA A 285 -13.95 -10.20 1.22
C ALA A 285 -14.83 -9.26 2.08
N ASN A 286 -14.29 -8.12 2.52
CA ASN A 286 -14.92 -7.16 3.40
C ASN A 286 -14.24 -5.77 3.28
N PHE A 287 -14.78 -4.76 3.97
CA PHE A 287 -14.27 -3.39 3.96
C PHE A 287 -12.81 -3.21 4.44
N ILE A 288 -12.25 -4.13 5.25
CA ILE A 288 -10.94 -3.93 5.88
C ILE A 288 -9.85 -3.77 4.83
N GLY A 289 -9.08 -2.68 4.94
CA GLY A 289 -8.00 -2.34 4.00
C GLY A 289 -8.46 -1.61 2.74
N ALA A 290 -9.76 -1.51 2.46
CA ALA A 290 -10.26 -0.78 1.30
C ALA A 290 -10.11 0.74 1.48
N GLU A 291 -9.82 1.44 0.38
CA GLU A 291 -9.84 2.90 0.36
C GLU A 291 -11.24 3.38 -0.02
N ILE A 292 -11.91 4.02 0.94
CA ILE A 292 -13.25 4.57 0.77
C ILE A 292 -13.15 6.08 0.61
N GLU A 293 -13.77 6.60 -0.45
CA GLU A 293 -14.07 8.02 -0.61
C GLU A 293 -15.43 8.34 0.01
N LEU A 294 -15.47 9.30 0.92
CA LEU A 294 -16.67 9.89 1.47
C LEU A 294 -16.97 11.22 0.80
N GLU A 295 -18.15 11.34 0.21
CA GLU A 295 -18.68 12.59 -0.33
C GLU A 295 -19.95 13.03 0.39
N TYR A 296 -20.03 14.30 0.80
CA TYR A 296 -21.28 14.91 1.25
C TYR A 296 -21.93 15.68 0.11
N LEU A 297 -23.07 15.18 -0.38
CA LEU A 297 -23.74 15.70 -1.57
C LEU A 297 -25.09 16.36 -1.24
N PHE A 298 -25.31 17.50 -1.87
CA PHE A 298 -26.57 18.24 -1.81
C PHE A 298 -26.64 19.23 -2.99
N PRO A 299 -27.80 19.41 -3.65
CA PRO A 299 -29.13 18.85 -3.34
C PRO A 299 -29.49 17.56 -4.09
N ASN A 300 -28.54 16.96 -4.79
CA ASN A 300 -28.69 15.74 -5.60
C ASN A 300 -27.34 15.01 -5.68
N LEU A 301 -27.35 13.77 -6.18
CA LEU A 301 -26.15 12.93 -6.30
C LEU A 301 -25.14 13.46 -7.34
N ASP A 302 -25.59 14.17 -8.38
CA ASP A 302 -24.69 14.72 -9.42
C ASP A 302 -24.09 16.09 -9.06
N ALA A 303 -24.26 16.55 -7.81
CA ALA A 303 -23.74 17.82 -7.35
C ALA A 303 -22.22 17.75 -7.16
N THR A 304 -21.53 18.88 -7.22
CA THR A 304 -20.16 18.94 -6.68
C THR A 304 -20.20 18.68 -5.18
N PRO A 305 -19.36 17.76 -4.65
CA PRO A 305 -19.31 17.46 -3.23
C PRO A 305 -19.04 18.71 -2.41
N ILE A 306 -19.79 18.85 -1.31
CA ILE A 306 -19.56 19.89 -0.32
C ILE A 306 -18.41 19.49 0.60
N GLU A 307 -18.23 18.19 0.80
CA GLU A 307 -17.12 17.54 1.49
C GLU A 307 -16.68 16.35 0.64
N ASN A 308 -15.37 16.14 0.60
CA ASN A 308 -14.73 14.96 0.06
C ASN A 308 -13.58 14.61 1.01
N SER A 309 -13.49 13.34 1.42
CA SER A 309 -12.42 12.80 2.24
C SER A 309 -12.18 11.36 1.85
N ILE A 310 -10.94 10.90 1.94
CA ILE A 310 -10.57 9.50 1.70
C ILE A 310 -10.01 8.91 2.98
N ALA A 311 -10.36 7.67 3.29
CA ALA A 311 -9.79 6.91 4.39
C ALA A 311 -9.63 5.43 4.00
N THR A 312 -8.57 4.81 4.49
CA THR A 312 -8.41 3.35 4.47
C THR A 312 -9.13 2.77 5.68
N VAL A 313 -10.01 1.80 5.44
CA VAL A 313 -10.75 1.13 6.53
C VAL A 313 -9.80 0.29 7.37
N GLY A 314 -9.92 0.41 8.70
CA GLY A 314 -9.10 -0.35 9.63
C GLY A 314 -9.67 -0.34 11.04
N ASP A 315 -8.80 -0.38 12.05
CA ASP A 315 -9.24 -0.29 13.43
C ASP A 315 -9.67 1.16 13.77
N GLY A 316 -10.96 1.37 14.04
CA GLY A 316 -11.47 2.60 14.66
C GLY A 316 -12.37 3.43 13.74
N VAL A 317 -12.33 4.76 13.89
CA VAL A 317 -13.22 5.68 13.14
C VAL A 317 -12.48 6.22 11.92
N GLU A 318 -13.00 5.93 10.72
CA GLU A 318 -12.42 6.36 9.44
C GLU A 318 -12.71 7.83 9.14
N PHE A 319 -13.95 8.29 9.38
CA PHE A 319 -14.34 9.66 9.07
C PHE A 319 -14.89 10.37 10.30
N ASN A 320 -14.16 11.38 10.78
CA ASN A 320 -14.58 12.17 11.92
C ASN A 320 -14.56 13.65 11.60
N ARG A 321 -15.72 14.30 11.76
CA ARG A 321 -15.88 15.72 11.50
C ARG A 321 -16.75 16.40 12.53
N ALA A 322 -16.18 17.41 13.18
CA ALA A 322 -16.94 18.32 14.04
C ALA A 322 -17.94 19.15 13.21
N SER A 323 -19.06 19.55 13.81
CA SER A 323 -20.00 20.44 13.15
C SER A 323 -19.37 21.79 12.81
N GLY A 324 -19.54 22.24 11.57
CA GLY A 324 -19.07 23.55 11.11
C GLY A 324 -20.14 24.28 10.30
N PRO A 325 -20.06 25.62 10.19
CA PRO A 325 -20.82 26.35 9.20
C PRO A 325 -20.33 25.94 7.81
N LEU A 326 -21.25 25.58 6.91
CA LEU A 326 -20.91 25.48 5.49
C LEU A 326 -20.84 26.89 4.89
N ASN A 327 -20.01 27.06 3.86
CA ASN A 327 -20.09 28.25 3.00
C ASN A 327 -21.54 28.45 2.53
N ASN A 328 -22.01 29.71 2.49
CA ASN A 328 -23.37 30.11 2.10
C ASN A 328 -24.51 29.80 3.10
N GLY A 329 -24.23 29.72 4.41
CA GLY A 329 -25.29 29.72 5.45
C GLY A 329 -26.05 28.40 5.59
N ARG A 330 -25.45 27.29 5.13
CA ARG A 330 -25.97 25.94 5.26
C ARG A 330 -25.38 25.26 6.50
N PHE A 331 -26.07 24.25 7.01
CA PHE A 331 -25.68 23.51 8.21
C PHE A 331 -25.44 22.05 7.86
N GLN A 332 -24.23 21.55 8.11
CA GLN A 332 -23.92 20.12 8.07
C GLN A 332 -23.75 19.63 9.51
N PRO A 333 -24.54 18.64 9.97
CA PRO A 333 -24.26 17.97 11.23
C PRO A 333 -22.88 17.34 11.17
N GLY A 334 -22.09 17.49 12.24
CA GLY A 334 -20.87 16.70 12.35
C GLY A 334 -21.19 15.21 12.40
N HIS A 335 -20.24 14.38 12.01
CA HIS A 335 -20.36 12.94 12.01
C HIS A 335 -19.10 12.26 12.56
N SER A 336 -19.28 11.03 13.00
CA SER A 336 -18.25 10.03 13.26
C SER A 336 -18.73 8.78 12.53
N ILE A 337 -17.97 8.31 11.55
CA ILE A 337 -18.33 7.17 10.71
C ILE A 337 -17.22 6.14 10.85
N ASP A 338 -17.64 4.96 11.24
CA ASP A 338 -16.82 3.81 11.58
C ASP A 338 -17.24 2.65 10.68
N PHE A 339 -16.27 2.05 10.00
CA PHE A 339 -16.41 0.88 9.16
C PHE A 339 -15.87 -0.33 9.92
N SER A 340 -16.67 -1.38 9.97
CA SER A 340 -16.21 -2.73 10.30
C SER A 340 -16.15 -3.56 9.02
N GLU A 341 -15.72 -4.82 9.11
CA GLU A 341 -15.68 -5.77 7.99
C GLU A 341 -16.89 -5.61 7.05
N ASN A 342 -18.12 -5.71 7.56
CA ASN A 342 -19.32 -5.72 6.73
C ASN A 342 -20.37 -4.70 7.17
N SER A 343 -19.97 -3.60 7.82
CA SER A 343 -20.94 -2.62 8.29
C SER A 343 -20.40 -1.20 8.32
N ILE A 344 -21.31 -0.23 8.12
CA ILE A 344 -21.04 1.21 8.24
C ILE A 344 -21.86 1.75 9.39
N LEU A 345 -21.22 2.35 10.38
CA LEU A 345 -21.87 3.02 11.50
C LEU A 345 -21.67 4.54 11.41
N TYR A 346 -22.69 5.25 10.94
CA TYR A 346 -22.76 6.71 11.03
C TYR A 346 -23.28 7.13 12.40
N THR A 347 -22.55 8.01 13.09
CA THR A 347 -22.99 8.67 14.33
C THR A 347 -22.95 10.19 14.18
N ALA A 348 -24.10 10.84 14.37
CA ALA A 348 -24.20 12.30 14.40
C ALA A 348 -23.50 12.86 15.66
N VAL A 349 -22.57 13.79 15.50
CA VAL A 349 -21.90 14.48 16.61
C VAL A 349 -22.48 15.88 16.87
N GLN A 350 -21.97 16.58 17.87
CA GLN A 350 -22.55 17.82 18.39
C GLN A 350 -22.79 18.85 17.28
N ALA A 351 -23.96 19.50 17.31
CA ALA A 351 -24.33 20.61 16.44
C ALA A 351 -24.51 21.90 17.26
N PRO A 352 -24.01 23.08 16.83
CA PRO A 352 -24.16 24.36 17.54
C PRO A 352 -25.60 24.91 17.51
N VAL A 353 -26.55 24.21 16.88
CA VAL A 353 -27.96 24.59 16.79
C VAL A 353 -28.83 23.61 17.56
N SER A 354 -29.91 24.10 18.18
CA SER A 354 -30.71 23.31 19.13
C SER A 354 -31.54 22.19 18.49
N ARG A 355 -31.73 22.21 17.15
CA ARG A 355 -32.49 21.20 16.38
C ARG A 355 -32.04 21.17 14.90
N PRO A 356 -30.84 20.65 14.58
CA PRO A 356 -30.40 20.57 13.19
C PRO A 356 -31.28 19.61 12.40
N ARG A 357 -31.56 19.96 11.14
CA ARG A 357 -32.33 19.14 10.21
C ARG A 357 -31.64 19.18 8.86
N PHE A 358 -31.52 18.03 8.21
CA PHE A 358 -31.15 17.97 6.80
C PHE A 358 -32.25 18.65 5.98
N ILE A 359 -31.86 19.62 5.18
CA ILE A 359 -32.77 20.40 4.33
C ILE A 359 -33.38 19.46 3.28
N ASN A 360 -34.70 19.56 3.05
CA ASN A 360 -35.37 18.78 2.02
C ASN A 360 -34.77 19.05 0.63
N ALA A 361 -34.48 17.98 -0.10
CA ALA A 361 -33.91 17.99 -1.43
C ALA A 361 -34.11 16.62 -2.11
N ASN A 362 -33.59 16.44 -3.32
CA ASN A 362 -33.58 15.10 -3.96
C ASN A 362 -32.57 14.19 -3.26
N PHE A 363 -31.44 14.76 -2.82
CA PHE A 363 -30.44 14.10 -1.99
C PHE A 363 -29.85 15.11 -0.99
N ASN A 364 -29.66 14.68 0.25
CA ASN A 364 -28.95 15.43 1.26
C ASN A 364 -28.31 14.46 2.24
N GLY A 365 -27.07 14.07 1.97
CA GLY A 365 -26.44 13.00 2.72
C GLY A 365 -25.08 12.62 2.20
N TYR A 366 -24.68 11.39 2.46
CA TYR A 366 -23.32 10.91 2.25
C TYR A 366 -23.30 9.78 1.22
N VAL A 367 -22.26 9.76 0.39
CA VAL A 367 -21.93 8.66 -0.50
C VAL A 367 -20.56 8.13 -0.07
N PHE A 368 -20.46 6.82 0.03
CA PHE A 368 -19.24 6.07 0.29
C PHE A 368 -18.93 5.30 -0.99
N THR A 369 -17.77 5.55 -1.59
CA THR A 369 -17.34 4.91 -2.84
C THR A 369 -16.06 4.14 -2.59
N ASP A 370 -16.01 2.87 -2.96
CA ASP A 370 -14.74 2.16 -3.07
C ASP A 370 -13.96 2.75 -4.24
N ILE A 371 -12.83 3.39 -3.93
CA ILE A 371 -11.91 3.94 -4.92
C ILE A 371 -10.65 3.09 -5.07
N SER A 372 -10.46 2.12 -4.17
CA SER A 372 -9.38 1.13 -4.31
C SER A 372 -9.71 0.05 -5.34
N ASP A 373 -10.99 -0.15 -5.67
CA ASP A 373 -11.47 -1.26 -6.52
C ASP A 373 -11.06 -2.61 -5.93
N THR A 374 -10.97 -2.67 -4.59
CA THR A 374 -10.56 -3.86 -3.84
C THR A 374 -11.74 -4.50 -3.11
N LEU A 375 -12.96 -3.96 -3.20
CA LEU A 375 -14.13 -4.63 -2.65
C LEU A 375 -14.83 -5.48 -3.72
N PRO A 376 -15.32 -6.68 -3.36
CA PRO A 376 -16.23 -7.42 -4.20
C PRO A 376 -17.48 -6.57 -4.42
N ALA A 377 -18.23 -6.89 -5.48
CA ALA A 377 -19.43 -6.15 -5.79
C ALA A 377 -20.40 -6.14 -4.58
N ILE A 378 -20.86 -4.96 -4.19
CA ILE A 378 -21.89 -4.83 -3.17
C ILE A 378 -23.21 -5.40 -3.72
N GLU A 379 -23.67 -6.52 -3.16
CA GLU A 379 -24.91 -7.18 -3.58
C GLU A 379 -26.13 -6.67 -2.82
N ASN A 380 -25.92 -6.32 -1.55
CA ASN A 380 -27.02 -5.90 -0.68
C ASN A 380 -26.54 -4.95 0.41
N VAL A 381 -27.41 -3.99 0.75
CA VAL A 381 -27.23 -3.09 1.88
C VAL A 381 -28.53 -3.02 2.65
N THR A 382 -28.48 -3.39 3.93
CA THR A 382 -29.65 -3.34 4.82
C THR A 382 -29.41 -2.38 5.97
N ILE A 383 -30.49 -1.83 6.51
CA ILE A 383 -30.41 -0.96 7.69
C ILE A 383 -30.55 -1.83 8.93
N ASP A 384 -29.57 -1.82 9.83
CA ASP A 384 -29.70 -2.38 11.16
C ASP A 384 -30.60 -1.47 11.99
N TRP A 385 -31.89 -1.83 12.07
CA TRP A 385 -32.90 -1.09 12.82
C TRP A 385 -32.71 -1.15 14.34
N SER A 386 -31.90 -2.09 14.85
CA SER A 386 -31.63 -2.21 16.28
C SER A 386 -30.65 -1.14 16.75
N GLU A 387 -29.76 -0.70 15.87
CA GLU A 387 -28.75 0.31 16.15
C GLU A 387 -29.01 1.66 15.45
N THR A 388 -29.91 1.70 14.47
CA THR A 388 -30.31 2.94 13.78
C THR A 388 -31.37 3.72 14.55
N THR A 389 -31.07 4.97 14.89
CA THR A 389 -32.00 5.90 15.58
C THR A 389 -32.52 7.02 14.69
N PHE A 390 -31.89 7.25 13.53
CA PHE A 390 -32.50 8.05 12.47
C PHE A 390 -33.79 7.40 11.97
N ARG A 391 -34.76 8.21 11.56
CA ARG A 391 -36.02 7.72 10.98
C ARG A 391 -35.85 7.47 9.48
N LEU A 392 -34.85 6.67 9.14
CA LEU A 392 -34.62 6.21 7.77
C LEU A 392 -35.73 5.26 7.34
N SER A 393 -35.82 5.09 6.03
CA SER A 393 -36.55 4.07 5.32
C SER A 393 -35.57 3.35 4.39
N THR A 394 -35.93 2.16 3.90
CA THR A 394 -35.06 1.44 2.98
C THR A 394 -34.80 2.20 1.68
N SER A 395 -35.70 3.11 1.26
CA SER A 395 -35.48 3.98 0.09
C SER A 395 -34.49 5.12 0.32
N ASP A 396 -34.13 5.38 1.57
CA ASP A 396 -33.11 6.38 1.91
C ASP A 396 -31.69 5.83 1.72
N VAL A 397 -31.55 4.53 1.50
CA VAL A 397 -30.27 3.87 1.21
C VAL A 397 -30.32 3.30 -0.20
N THR A 398 -29.35 3.67 -1.01
CA THR A 398 -29.17 3.13 -2.36
C THR A 398 -27.73 2.73 -2.54
N PHE A 399 -27.45 1.74 -3.38
CA PHE A 399 -26.10 1.29 -3.63
C PHE A 399 -25.92 0.89 -5.11
N THR A 400 -24.67 0.90 -5.55
CA THR A 400 -24.16 0.28 -6.78
C THR A 400 -23.20 -0.84 -6.38
N GLU A 401 -22.55 -1.49 -7.36
CA GLU A 401 -21.50 -2.47 -7.08
C GLU A 401 -20.34 -1.92 -6.23
N ASN A 402 -20.10 -0.62 -6.26
CA ASN A 402 -18.94 0.03 -5.64
C ASN A 402 -19.27 1.25 -4.77
N SER A 403 -20.56 1.58 -4.56
CA SER A 403 -20.91 2.77 -3.77
C SER A 403 -22.18 2.57 -2.95
N ILE A 404 -22.24 3.23 -1.79
CA ILE A 404 -23.39 3.23 -0.88
C ILE A 404 -23.74 4.68 -0.57
N ALA A 405 -25.00 5.06 -0.79
CA ALA A 405 -25.51 6.39 -0.53
C ALA A 405 -26.56 6.36 0.59
N ILE A 406 -26.42 7.24 1.58
CA ILE A 406 -27.41 7.47 2.64
C ILE A 406 -28.01 8.85 2.50
N ASN A 407 -29.29 8.92 2.15
CA ASN A 407 -30.04 10.15 2.02
C ASN A 407 -30.73 10.53 3.34
N PHE A 408 -30.23 11.56 4.02
CA PHE A 408 -30.82 12.04 5.26
C PHE A 408 -31.87 13.14 5.04
N GLU A 409 -32.29 13.42 3.80
CA GLU A 409 -33.15 14.56 3.49
C GLU A 409 -34.38 14.66 4.40
N GLY A 410 -34.63 15.85 4.93
CA GLY A 410 -35.77 16.09 5.79
C GLY A 410 -35.69 15.40 7.17
N LEU A 411 -34.64 14.67 7.51
CA LEU A 411 -34.49 14.07 8.83
C LEU A 411 -33.91 15.05 9.85
N SER A 412 -34.39 14.94 11.10
CA SER A 412 -33.82 15.69 12.22
C SER A 412 -32.59 14.97 12.75
N SER A 413 -31.52 15.71 13.00
CA SER A 413 -30.29 15.19 13.61
C SER A 413 -30.20 15.63 15.07
N ARG A 414 -29.62 14.78 15.91
CA ARG A 414 -29.21 15.11 17.29
C ARG A 414 -27.89 14.41 17.58
N PRO A 415 -27.09 14.95 18.52
CA PRO A 415 -25.87 14.27 18.94
C PRO A 415 -26.20 12.86 19.46
N GLY A 416 -25.47 11.86 18.98
CA GLY A 416 -25.68 10.44 19.27
C GLY A 416 -26.77 9.76 18.44
N TYR A 417 -27.36 10.43 17.44
CA TYR A 417 -28.19 9.72 16.46
C TYR A 417 -27.31 8.89 15.54
N THR A 418 -27.82 7.73 15.14
CA THR A 418 -27.07 6.66 14.48
C THR A 418 -27.81 6.16 13.26
N ALA A 419 -27.06 5.81 12.22
CA ALA A 419 -27.52 5.00 11.10
C ALA A 419 -26.47 3.92 10.89
N LYS A 420 -26.87 2.66 11.09
CA LYS A 420 -26.02 1.50 10.87
C LYS A 420 -26.52 0.73 9.67
N LEU A 421 -25.61 0.47 8.74
CA LEU A 421 -25.86 -0.34 7.56
C LEU A 421 -25.06 -1.62 7.66
N ASP A 422 -25.70 -2.74 7.38
CA ASP A 422 -25.04 -4.02 7.15
C ASP A 422 -24.92 -4.24 5.65
N VAL A 423 -23.72 -4.58 5.19
CA VAL A 423 -23.36 -4.72 3.78
C VAL A 423 -23.07 -6.18 3.49
N THR A 424 -23.57 -6.67 2.37
CA THR A 424 -23.27 -7.99 1.83
C THR A 424 -22.53 -7.78 0.53
N PHE A 425 -21.30 -8.28 0.48
CA PHE A 425 -20.49 -8.35 -0.72
C PHE A 425 -20.76 -9.67 -1.45
N ALA A 426 -20.51 -9.70 -2.75
CA ALA A 426 -20.45 -10.94 -3.52
C ALA A 426 -19.31 -11.82 -2.97
N SER A 427 -19.51 -13.14 -2.90
CA SER A 427 -18.47 -14.10 -2.56
C SER A 427 -17.38 -14.09 -3.64
N GLU A 428 -16.12 -13.93 -3.22
CA GLU A 428 -14.92 -14.02 -4.06
C GLU A 428 -14.47 -15.47 -4.14
N ASP A 429 -15.34 -16.29 -4.72
CA ASP A 429 -15.14 -17.71 -4.78
C ASP A 429 -15.34 -18.22 -6.22
N ASP A 430 -15.15 -19.51 -6.44
CA ASP A 430 -15.09 -20.09 -7.76
C ASP A 430 -16.48 -20.23 -8.42
N ALA A 431 -16.51 -20.76 -9.65
CA ALA A 431 -17.74 -20.90 -10.43
C ALA A 431 -18.66 -22.05 -9.98
N TYR A 432 -18.26 -22.81 -8.96
CA TYR A 432 -18.94 -23.99 -8.42
C TYR A 432 -19.73 -23.67 -7.14
N GLU A 433 -19.54 -22.48 -6.61
CA GLU A 433 -20.17 -21.98 -5.41
C GLU A 433 -21.67 -21.67 -5.60
N GLU A 434 -22.50 -21.74 -4.56
CA GLU A 434 -22.19 -21.93 -3.13
C GLU A 434 -22.20 -23.44 -2.75
N ASN A 435 -21.03 -24.09 -2.67
CA ASN A 435 -20.86 -25.51 -2.38
C ASN A 435 -20.16 -25.82 -1.06
N ASP A 436 -20.17 -24.88 -0.11
CA ASP A 436 -19.60 -24.91 1.25
C ASP A 436 -20.20 -26.03 2.14
N ASP A 437 -21.32 -26.61 1.72
CA ASP A 437 -21.98 -27.68 2.45
C ASP A 437 -22.58 -28.76 1.53
N LEU A 438 -22.88 -29.92 2.14
CA LEU A 438 -23.45 -31.07 1.45
C LEU A 438 -24.78 -30.76 0.73
N LEU A 439 -25.58 -29.78 1.21
CA LEU A 439 -26.83 -29.37 0.55
C LEU A 439 -26.57 -28.46 -0.66
N GLY A 440 -25.50 -27.67 -0.62
CA GLY A 440 -25.00 -26.80 -1.71
C GLY A 440 -24.24 -27.55 -2.81
N ALA A 441 -23.80 -28.79 -2.54
CA ALA A 441 -22.91 -29.56 -3.41
C ALA A 441 -23.14 -29.42 -4.94
N TYR A 442 -22.10 -28.98 -5.66
CA TYR A 442 -22.16 -28.75 -7.10
C TYR A 442 -22.31 -30.06 -7.89
N ASP A 443 -23.27 -30.13 -8.81
CA ASP A 443 -23.62 -31.37 -9.51
C ASP A 443 -22.73 -31.64 -10.73
N LEU A 444 -21.68 -32.44 -10.53
CA LEU A 444 -20.77 -32.91 -11.59
C LEU A 444 -21.25 -34.18 -12.29
N SER A 445 -22.47 -34.67 -12.02
CA SER A 445 -22.96 -35.97 -12.52
C SER A 445 -22.91 -36.12 -14.05
N ASN A 446 -22.96 -35.02 -14.80
CA ASN A 446 -22.92 -35.03 -16.27
C ASN A 446 -21.54 -34.69 -16.85
N ASN A 447 -20.52 -34.55 -16.00
CA ASN A 447 -19.22 -33.98 -16.33
C ASN A 447 -18.06 -34.97 -16.07
N ALA A 448 -18.36 -36.27 -16.11
CA ALA A 448 -17.34 -37.32 -15.96
C ALA A 448 -16.21 -37.13 -17.00
N ASN A 449 -14.96 -37.29 -16.53
CA ASN A 449 -13.73 -37.16 -17.31
C ASN A 449 -13.48 -35.75 -17.88
N THR A 450 -14.00 -34.71 -17.22
CA THR A 450 -13.70 -33.29 -17.49
C THR A 450 -13.10 -32.68 -16.24
N TRP A 451 -12.00 -31.93 -16.39
CA TRP A 451 -11.41 -31.12 -15.32
C TRP A 451 -12.30 -29.90 -15.03
N LEU A 452 -12.26 -29.37 -13.80
CA LEU A 452 -13.00 -28.15 -13.47
C LEU A 452 -12.49 -26.99 -14.33
N SER A 453 -11.16 -26.87 -14.50
CA SER A 453 -10.55 -25.85 -15.37
C SER A 453 -11.09 -25.83 -16.81
N ASP A 454 -11.49 -26.99 -17.34
CA ASP A 454 -12.09 -27.16 -18.66
C ASP A 454 -13.63 -26.98 -18.67
N LEU A 455 -14.28 -26.94 -17.50
CA LEU A 455 -15.73 -26.80 -17.33
C LEU A 455 -16.13 -25.33 -17.15
N SER A 456 -15.74 -24.72 -16.03
CA SER A 456 -16.09 -23.36 -15.65
C SER A 456 -14.97 -22.59 -14.95
N GLY A 457 -13.77 -23.17 -14.81
CA GLY A 457 -12.64 -22.58 -14.09
C GLY A 457 -12.05 -23.53 -13.04
N GLU A 458 -10.87 -23.24 -12.51
CA GLU A 458 -10.34 -23.95 -11.33
C GLU A 458 -11.22 -23.67 -10.10
N GLY A 459 -11.15 -24.55 -9.10
CA GLY A 459 -11.80 -24.32 -7.82
C GLY A 459 -10.93 -23.53 -6.84
N ILE A 460 -11.53 -22.89 -5.84
CA ILE A 460 -10.87 -22.10 -4.80
C ILE A 460 -11.30 -22.64 -3.44
N ALA A 461 -10.41 -23.31 -2.73
CA ALA A 461 -10.71 -23.84 -1.40
C ALA A 461 -10.43 -22.78 -0.32
N THR A 462 -11.40 -21.89 -0.08
CA THR A 462 -11.41 -21.02 1.11
C THR A 462 -12.15 -21.65 2.29
N ASP A 463 -13.11 -22.54 2.00
CA ASP A 463 -13.80 -23.39 2.97
C ASP A 463 -13.94 -24.86 2.49
N GLU A 464 -15.05 -25.56 2.79
CA GLU A 464 -15.23 -26.98 2.44
C GLU A 464 -16.07 -27.15 1.17
N ASP A 465 -15.48 -27.62 0.08
CA ASP A 465 -16.19 -27.67 -1.20
C ASP A 465 -16.79 -29.05 -1.46
N TRP A 466 -18.12 -29.09 -1.60
CA TRP A 466 -18.86 -30.32 -1.84
C TRP A 466 -19.24 -30.50 -3.32
N TYR A 467 -19.05 -31.71 -3.84
CA TYR A 467 -19.44 -32.06 -5.20
C TYR A 467 -20.28 -33.32 -5.23
N LYS A 468 -21.31 -33.34 -6.08
CA LYS A 468 -22.22 -34.47 -6.25
C LYS A 468 -21.95 -35.22 -7.55
N LEU A 469 -21.87 -36.55 -7.45
CA LEU A 469 -21.63 -37.47 -8.56
C LEU A 469 -22.79 -38.46 -8.73
N ALA A 470 -23.00 -38.93 -9.96
CA ALA A 470 -23.92 -40.05 -10.26
C ALA A 470 -23.15 -41.23 -10.87
N VAL A 471 -23.00 -42.31 -10.09
CA VAL A 471 -22.30 -43.53 -10.51
C VAL A 471 -23.32 -44.56 -11.01
N THR A 472 -23.15 -45.02 -12.24
CA THR A 472 -24.10 -45.96 -12.87
C THR A 472 -23.74 -47.42 -12.61
N SER A 473 -24.74 -48.33 -12.68
CA SER A 473 -24.55 -49.77 -12.42
C SER A 473 -23.63 -50.49 -13.43
N ASN A 474 -23.27 -49.84 -14.53
CA ASN A 474 -22.44 -50.44 -15.58
C ASN A 474 -20.94 -50.28 -15.31
N ASN A 475 -20.55 -49.33 -14.46
CA ASN A 475 -19.16 -49.11 -14.06
C ASN A 475 -19.10 -48.46 -12.68
N GLN A 476 -18.65 -49.24 -11.67
CA GLN A 476 -18.61 -48.82 -10.26
C GLN A 476 -17.18 -48.54 -9.78
N ARG A 477 -16.18 -48.52 -10.67
CA ARG A 477 -14.83 -48.12 -10.30
C ARG A 477 -14.74 -46.60 -10.39
N LEU A 478 -14.78 -45.92 -9.26
CA LEU A 478 -14.63 -44.47 -9.19
C LEU A 478 -13.15 -44.11 -9.09
N ILE A 479 -12.71 -43.23 -9.98
CA ILE A 479 -11.38 -42.58 -9.91
C ILE A 479 -11.59 -41.08 -9.78
N VAL A 480 -10.91 -40.46 -8.81
CA VAL A 480 -10.93 -39.02 -8.58
C VAL A 480 -9.50 -38.54 -8.44
N ASP A 481 -9.15 -37.52 -9.20
CA ASP A 481 -7.86 -36.83 -9.17
C ASP A 481 -8.09 -35.39 -8.70
N LEU A 482 -7.36 -34.96 -7.68
CA LEU A 482 -7.29 -33.58 -7.19
C LEU A 482 -5.84 -33.08 -7.33
N GLN A 483 -5.66 -31.87 -7.86
CA GLN A 483 -4.36 -31.23 -8.06
C GLN A 483 -4.37 -29.83 -7.45
N PHE A 484 -3.34 -29.48 -6.68
CA PHE A 484 -3.15 -28.14 -6.08
C PHE A 484 -1.67 -27.90 -5.77
N THR A 485 -1.31 -26.70 -5.32
CA THR A 485 0.06 -26.41 -4.89
C THR A 485 0.17 -26.53 -3.37
N HIS A 486 0.86 -27.55 -2.84
CA HIS A 486 0.91 -27.82 -1.39
C HIS A 486 1.59 -26.68 -0.61
N THR A 487 2.51 -25.94 -1.22
CA THR A 487 3.14 -24.78 -0.58
C THR A 487 2.18 -23.62 -0.35
N ASN A 488 1.02 -23.60 -1.00
CA ASN A 488 -0.03 -22.58 -0.83
C ASN A 488 -1.09 -22.99 0.20
N GLY A 489 -0.98 -24.19 0.77
CA GLY A 489 -1.99 -24.78 1.67
C GLY A 489 -2.20 -26.26 1.35
N ASP A 490 -2.45 -27.07 2.36
CA ASP A 490 -2.69 -28.51 2.17
C ASP A 490 -4.21 -28.78 2.03
N LEU A 491 -4.64 -29.60 1.07
CA LEU A 491 -6.04 -29.97 0.86
C LEU A 491 -6.24 -31.49 0.97
N ASN A 492 -7.33 -31.90 1.61
CA ASN A 492 -7.76 -33.29 1.67
C ASN A 492 -8.89 -33.56 0.67
N LEU A 493 -9.01 -34.83 0.26
CA LEU A 493 -10.12 -35.31 -0.56
C LEU A 493 -10.87 -36.43 0.16
N SER A 494 -12.17 -36.28 0.37
CA SER A 494 -13.02 -37.27 1.04
C SER A 494 -14.22 -37.70 0.19
N LEU A 495 -14.66 -38.95 0.34
CA LEU A 495 -15.78 -39.54 -0.39
C LEU A 495 -16.86 -40.03 0.57
N TYR A 496 -18.12 -39.69 0.29
CA TYR A 496 -19.31 -40.01 1.07
C TYR A 496 -20.40 -40.70 0.23
N ASP A 497 -21.23 -41.52 0.88
CA ASP A 497 -22.43 -42.13 0.27
C ASP A 497 -23.63 -41.17 0.21
N GLU A 498 -24.76 -41.63 -0.36
CA GLU A 498 -26.00 -40.85 -0.49
C GLU A 498 -26.60 -40.37 0.86
N ASN A 499 -26.21 -40.99 1.97
CA ASN A 499 -26.67 -40.66 3.32
C ASN A 499 -25.61 -39.86 4.11
N ALA A 500 -24.58 -39.33 3.43
CA ALA A 500 -23.46 -38.61 4.01
C ALA A 500 -22.57 -39.46 4.94
N ASN A 501 -22.58 -40.79 4.81
CA ASN A 501 -21.62 -41.61 5.55
C ASN A 501 -20.28 -41.59 4.83
N PHE A 502 -19.21 -41.30 5.57
CA PHE A 502 -17.84 -41.35 5.07
C PHE A 502 -17.49 -42.77 4.60
N ILE A 503 -16.94 -42.88 3.39
CA ILE A 503 -16.48 -44.13 2.79
C ILE A 503 -14.95 -44.23 2.93
N LEU A 504 -14.23 -43.25 2.38
CA LEU A 504 -12.77 -43.18 2.40
C LEU A 504 -12.29 -41.76 2.05
N GLY A 505 -11.01 -41.46 2.27
CA GLY A 505 -10.38 -40.21 1.86
C GLY A 505 -8.91 -40.39 1.53
N SER A 506 -8.32 -39.37 0.92
CA SER A 506 -6.91 -39.23 0.59
C SER A 506 -6.38 -37.97 1.25
N SER A 507 -5.23 -38.08 1.90
CA SER A 507 -4.47 -36.96 2.44
C SER A 507 -2.98 -37.23 2.25
N SER A 508 -2.24 -36.23 1.76
CA SER A 508 -0.83 -36.32 1.46
C SER A 508 -0.08 -35.07 1.93
N LEU A 509 1.21 -34.95 1.59
CA LEU A 509 1.99 -33.71 1.76
C LEU A 509 2.61 -33.33 0.42
N THR A 510 1.87 -33.61 -0.65
CA THR A 510 2.28 -33.45 -2.04
C THR A 510 1.20 -32.67 -2.77
N ASP A 511 1.51 -32.17 -3.95
CA ASP A 511 0.64 -31.33 -4.80
C ASP A 511 -0.59 -32.08 -5.38
N ASN A 512 -1.01 -33.21 -4.80
CA ASN A 512 -2.08 -34.05 -5.35
C ASN A 512 -2.71 -35.06 -4.36
N GLU A 513 -4.01 -35.33 -4.57
CA GLU A 513 -4.81 -36.33 -3.85
C GLU A 513 -5.49 -37.24 -4.87
N GLN A 514 -5.64 -38.52 -4.53
CA GLN A 514 -6.25 -39.48 -5.45
C GLN A 514 -7.09 -40.52 -4.73
N ILE A 515 -8.28 -40.76 -5.27
CA ILE A 515 -9.15 -41.88 -4.90
C ILE A 515 -9.28 -42.82 -6.10
N ASP A 516 -9.05 -44.11 -5.89
CA ASP A 516 -9.32 -45.18 -6.87
C ASP A 516 -9.97 -46.36 -6.12
N THR A 517 -11.28 -46.51 -6.27
CA THR A 517 -12.07 -47.46 -5.48
C THR A 517 -13.18 -48.12 -6.28
N VAL A 518 -13.68 -49.27 -5.80
CA VAL A 518 -14.86 -49.93 -6.36
C VAL A 518 -16.03 -49.78 -5.38
N LEU A 519 -17.09 -49.11 -5.84
CA LEU A 519 -18.28 -48.80 -5.05
C LEU A 519 -19.21 -50.01 -4.96
N ALA A 520 -19.84 -50.20 -3.80
CA ALA A 520 -20.72 -51.35 -3.55
C ALA A 520 -22.02 -51.28 -4.34
N GLU A 521 -22.57 -50.08 -4.53
CA GLU A 521 -23.85 -49.85 -5.20
C GLU A 521 -23.70 -48.76 -6.27
N SER A 522 -24.67 -48.66 -7.17
CA SER A 522 -24.78 -47.51 -8.08
C SER A 522 -25.70 -46.48 -7.45
N GLY A 523 -25.42 -45.20 -7.59
CA GLY A 523 -26.22 -44.17 -6.95
C GLY A 523 -25.50 -42.83 -6.88
N THR A 524 -26.02 -41.97 -6.02
CA THR A 524 -25.43 -40.66 -5.73
C THR A 524 -24.28 -40.81 -4.74
N TYR A 525 -23.18 -40.13 -5.02
CA TYR A 525 -22.02 -40.04 -4.14
C TYR A 525 -21.60 -38.58 -4.02
N TYR A 526 -20.91 -38.25 -2.93
CA TYR A 526 -20.43 -36.90 -2.68
C TYR A 526 -18.92 -36.89 -2.47
N LEU A 527 -18.25 -35.94 -3.09
CA LEU A 527 -16.86 -35.59 -2.80
C LEU A 527 -16.85 -34.36 -1.91
N LYS A 528 -15.82 -34.28 -1.07
CA LYS A 528 -15.49 -33.10 -0.29
C LYS A 528 -14.02 -32.78 -0.49
N VAL A 529 -13.71 -31.56 -0.85
CA VAL A 529 -12.36 -30.98 -0.82
C VAL A 529 -12.30 -30.12 0.44
N ASP A 530 -11.34 -30.35 1.33
CA ASP A 530 -11.25 -29.62 2.60
C ASP A 530 -9.82 -29.13 2.91
N PRO A 531 -9.62 -27.82 3.20
CA PRO A 531 -8.31 -27.28 3.56
C PRO A 531 -7.85 -27.72 4.96
N VAL A 532 -6.55 -27.97 5.09
CA VAL A 532 -5.90 -28.43 6.33
C VAL A 532 -5.10 -27.30 6.96
N GLY A 533 -5.64 -26.69 8.02
CA GLY A 533 -4.93 -25.62 8.73
C GLY A 533 -5.85 -24.53 9.24
N ILE A 534 -5.30 -23.32 9.45
CA ILE A 534 -6.13 -22.14 9.75
C ILE A 534 -6.79 -21.71 8.42
N PRO A 535 -8.11 -21.50 8.36
CA PRO A 535 -8.91 -21.44 7.12
C PRO A 535 -8.70 -20.20 6.21
N ASN A 536 -7.59 -19.47 6.35
CA ASN A 536 -7.50 -18.09 5.85
C ASN A 536 -6.48 -17.92 4.71
N GLU A 537 -5.86 -18.99 4.22
CA GLU A 537 -5.04 -18.96 3.00
C GLU A 537 -5.76 -19.79 1.94
N ALA A 538 -6.42 -19.11 0.99
CA ALA A 538 -7.10 -19.74 -0.13
C ALA A 538 -6.11 -20.55 -0.98
N ASN A 539 -6.44 -21.80 -1.31
CA ASN A 539 -5.66 -22.58 -2.27
C ASN A 539 -6.51 -22.94 -3.49
N THR A 540 -5.97 -22.73 -4.68
CA THR A 540 -6.63 -23.12 -5.92
C THR A 540 -6.39 -24.60 -6.22
N TYR A 541 -7.38 -25.26 -6.82
CA TYR A 541 -7.27 -26.66 -7.20
C TYR A 541 -8.00 -26.99 -8.49
N ASP A 542 -7.60 -28.11 -9.10
CA ASP A 542 -8.34 -28.71 -10.21
C ASP A 542 -8.76 -30.13 -9.83
N LEU A 543 -10.02 -30.46 -10.14
CA LEU A 543 -10.66 -31.71 -9.76
C LEU A 543 -11.22 -32.40 -11.00
N ARG A 544 -11.04 -33.73 -11.07
CA ARG A 544 -11.68 -34.55 -12.10
C ARG A 544 -12.09 -35.89 -11.53
N TRP A 545 -13.28 -36.35 -11.92
CA TRP A 545 -13.76 -37.69 -11.61
C TRP A 545 -14.02 -38.51 -12.88
N ASN A 546 -13.97 -39.84 -12.79
CA ASN A 546 -14.35 -40.76 -13.86
C ASN A 546 -14.87 -42.09 -13.28
N VAL A 547 -15.73 -42.78 -14.05
CA VAL A 547 -16.28 -44.10 -13.71
C VAL A 547 -16.00 -45.14 -14.77
#